data_AF-A0A494XWF1-F1
#
_entry.id   AF-A0A494XWF1-F1
#
_cell.length_a   1.000
_cell.length_b   1.000
_cell.length_c   1.000
_cell.angle_alpha   90.00
_cell.angle_beta   90.00
_cell.angle_gamma   90.00
#
_symmetry.space_group_name_H-M   'P 1'
#
loop_
_entity.id
_entity.type
_entity.pdbx_description
1 polymer ?
#
loop_
_entity_poly.entity_id
_entity_poly.type
_entity_poly.pdbx_seq_one_letter_code
_entity_poly.pdbx_strand_id
1 'polypeptide(L)'
;MTKLDGNERWKSKMLLTEHQEQYQDRHNKAPTGKATIEELKLIRDSILFPHILTMTQKGLDEISGSRITLHQIMAQFMRALMDRVSLESFHVRRELKTKSIRVISDETIDEIVYNRYICRGYNEKFGMTREVMRTEIAKHISRMAKDILGFESNTKE
;
A
#
# COMPACT_ATOMS: atom_id res chain seq x y z
N MET A 1 47.19 18.70 18.84
CA MET A 1 46.49 19.89 18.30
C MET A 1 46.76 19.96 16.80
N THR A 2 45.79 19.53 16.01
CA THR A 2 45.94 19.33 14.56
C THR A 2 45.63 20.65 13.84
N LYS A 3 46.49 21.05 12.89
CA LYS A 3 46.54 22.37 12.20
C LYS A 3 45.33 22.72 11.31
N LEU A 4 44.14 22.21 11.60
CA LEU A 4 42.95 22.35 10.74
C LEU A 4 41.78 23.12 11.39
N ASP A 5 41.88 23.47 12.67
CA ASP A 5 40.74 24.00 13.44
C ASP A 5 40.47 25.51 13.26
N GLY A 6 41.20 26.19 12.37
CA GLY A 6 41.18 27.66 12.25
C GLY A 6 40.86 28.22 10.87
N ASN A 7 40.51 27.38 9.89
CA ASN A 7 40.34 27.86 8.52
C ASN A 7 38.88 27.72 8.05
N GLU A 8 38.03 28.69 8.35
CA GLU A 8 36.64 28.75 7.86
C GLU A 8 36.52 29.00 6.34
N ARG A 9 37.65 29.08 5.61
CA ARG A 9 37.69 29.31 4.16
C ARG A 9 36.95 28.24 3.33
N TRP A 10 36.75 27.04 3.85
CA TRP A 10 35.99 25.99 3.15
C TRP A 10 34.48 26.13 3.29
N LYS A 11 33.96 26.88 4.27
CA LYS A 11 32.51 27.16 4.38
C LYS A 11 32.01 28.06 3.23
N SER A 12 32.89 28.87 2.64
CA SER A 12 32.55 29.84 1.58
C SER A 12 32.89 29.36 0.17
N LYS A 13 33.40 28.12 0.01
CA LYS A 13 33.65 27.55 -1.31
C LYS A 13 32.31 27.05 -1.88
N MET A 14 31.59 27.96 -2.54
CA MET A 14 30.35 27.76 -3.30
C MET A 14 30.06 26.29 -3.59
N LEU A 15 29.23 25.67 -2.74
CA LEU A 15 28.49 24.49 -3.13
C LEU A 15 27.40 24.98 -4.08
N LEU A 16 27.47 24.55 -5.35
CA LEU A 16 26.29 24.57 -6.22
C LEU A 16 25.16 23.94 -5.41
N THR A 17 24.02 24.62 -5.32
CA THR A 17 22.81 24.14 -4.63
C THR A 17 22.44 22.72 -5.07
N GLU A 18 22.73 22.36 -6.32
CA GLU A 18 22.55 21.02 -6.90
C GLU A 18 23.32 19.90 -6.17
N HIS A 19 24.49 20.18 -5.58
CA HIS A 19 25.25 19.19 -4.81
C HIS A 19 24.86 19.14 -3.33
N GLN A 20 24.20 20.17 -2.80
CA GLN A 20 23.74 20.18 -1.42
C GLN A 20 22.57 19.21 -1.21
N GLU A 21 21.67 19.10 -2.20
CA GLU A 21 20.58 18.11 -2.22
C GLU A 21 21.13 16.68 -2.21
N GLN A 22 22.15 16.38 -3.03
CA GLN A 22 22.80 15.05 -3.06
C GLN A 22 23.45 14.64 -1.73
N TYR A 23 23.89 15.59 -0.91
CA TYR A 23 24.45 15.32 0.42
C TYR A 23 23.36 15.09 1.48
N GLN A 24 22.21 15.75 1.35
CA GLN A 24 21.05 15.52 2.21
C GLN A 24 20.43 14.15 1.93
N ASP A 25 20.34 13.73 0.66
CA ASP A 25 19.83 12.41 0.28
C ASP A 25 20.71 11.23 0.76
N ARG A 26 22.02 11.45 0.98
CA ARG A 26 22.92 10.42 1.54
C ARG A 26 22.65 10.08 3.00
N HIS A 27 21.95 10.93 3.74
CA HIS A 27 21.51 10.63 5.10
C HIS A 27 20.23 9.78 5.15
N ASN A 28 19.57 9.57 4.01
CA ASN A 28 18.49 8.59 3.88
C ASN A 28 19.12 7.19 3.75
N LYS A 29 19.57 6.66 4.90
CA LYS A 29 20.13 5.31 5.00
C LYS A 29 19.11 4.35 4.40
N ALA A 30 19.50 3.61 3.34
CA ALA A 30 18.65 2.59 2.77
C ALA A 30 18.16 1.69 3.92
N PRO A 31 16.84 1.57 4.12
CA PRO A 31 16.33 0.85 5.27
C PRO A 31 16.84 -0.59 5.18
N THR A 32 17.45 -1.08 6.25
CA THR A 32 18.17 -2.35 6.33
C THR A 32 17.50 -3.21 7.40
N GLY A 33 17.29 -4.50 7.11
CA GLY A 33 16.66 -5.44 8.04
C GLY A 33 15.26 -5.91 7.62
N LYS A 34 14.58 -6.55 8.58
CA LYS A 34 13.23 -7.13 8.43
C LYS A 34 12.17 -6.08 8.12
N ALA A 35 11.01 -6.53 7.63
CA ALA A 35 9.89 -5.65 7.32
C ALA A 35 9.41 -4.89 8.56
N THR A 36 9.24 -3.57 8.43
CA THR A 36 8.63 -2.74 9.47
C THR A 36 7.13 -2.99 9.57
N ILE A 37 6.48 -2.56 10.65
CA ILE A 37 5.02 -2.72 10.83
C ILE A 37 4.25 -2.04 9.68
N GLU A 38 4.72 -0.89 9.21
CA GLU A 38 4.10 -0.20 8.06
C GLU A 38 4.28 -0.97 6.76
N GLU A 39 5.45 -1.58 6.55
CA GLU A 39 5.72 -2.44 5.40
C GLU A 39 4.87 -3.71 5.42
N LEU A 40 4.65 -4.30 6.59
CA LEU A 40 3.75 -5.44 6.75
C LEU A 40 2.30 -5.06 6.40
N LYS A 41 1.85 -3.84 6.74
CA LYS A 41 0.54 -3.34 6.31
C LYS A 41 0.47 -3.21 4.79
N LEU A 42 1.52 -2.68 4.14
CA LEU A 42 1.56 -2.59 2.67
C LEU A 42 1.55 -3.97 2.00
N ILE A 43 2.29 -4.93 2.55
CA ILE A 43 2.31 -6.30 2.07
C ILE A 43 0.91 -6.89 2.18
N ARG A 44 0.27 -6.77 3.34
CA ARG A 44 -1.11 -7.22 3.57
C ARG A 44 -2.07 -6.58 2.55
N ASP A 45 -2.05 -5.27 2.41
CA ASP A 45 -2.95 -4.54 1.51
C ASP A 45 -2.72 -4.97 0.05
N SER A 46 -1.48 -5.26 -0.35
CA SER A 46 -1.15 -5.77 -1.68
C SER A 46 -1.73 -7.16 -1.97
N ILE A 47 -1.88 -7.99 -0.94
CA ILE A 47 -2.52 -9.32 -1.01
C ILE A 47 -4.04 -9.17 -1.04
N LEU A 48 -4.59 -8.22 -0.28
CA LEU A 48 -6.03 -8.01 -0.16
C LEU A 48 -6.65 -7.40 -1.42
N PHE A 49 -6.01 -6.42 -2.06
CA PHE A 49 -6.63 -5.70 -3.19
C PHE A 49 -7.06 -6.59 -4.38
N PRO A 50 -6.27 -7.59 -4.83
CA PRO A 50 -6.73 -8.54 -5.85
C PRO A 50 -8.01 -9.29 -5.47
N HIS A 51 -8.15 -9.64 -4.18
CA HIS A 51 -9.34 -10.30 -3.66
C HIS A 51 -10.54 -9.37 -3.69
N ILE A 52 -10.36 -8.10 -3.28
CA ILE A 52 -11.40 -7.07 -3.35
C ILE A 52 -11.86 -6.88 -4.80
N LEU A 53 -10.92 -6.71 -5.75
CA LEU A 53 -11.26 -6.57 -7.17
C LEU A 53 -12.06 -7.76 -7.70
N THR A 54 -11.64 -8.98 -7.37
CA THR A 54 -12.35 -10.20 -7.80
C THR A 54 -13.77 -10.26 -7.21
N MET A 55 -13.93 -9.92 -5.94
CA MET A 55 -15.24 -9.89 -5.27
C MET A 55 -16.16 -8.82 -5.83
N THR A 56 -15.64 -7.61 -6.04
CA THR A 56 -16.43 -6.49 -6.59
C THR A 56 -16.82 -6.77 -8.04
N GLN A 57 -15.93 -7.37 -8.85
CA GLN A 57 -16.27 -7.77 -10.22
C GLN A 57 -17.40 -8.79 -10.24
N LYS A 58 -17.30 -9.86 -9.42
CA LYS A 58 -18.37 -10.86 -9.31
C LYS A 58 -19.71 -10.25 -8.90
N GLY A 59 -19.68 -9.35 -7.90
CA GLY A 59 -20.89 -8.65 -7.47
C GLY A 59 -21.48 -7.73 -8.56
N LEU A 60 -20.62 -7.09 -9.37
CA LEU A 60 -21.08 -6.30 -10.51
C LEU A 60 -21.77 -7.17 -11.56
N ASP A 61 -21.19 -8.34 -11.87
CA ASP A 61 -21.75 -9.28 -12.85
C ASP A 61 -23.12 -9.81 -12.37
N GLU A 62 -23.24 -10.16 -11.09
CA GLU A 62 -24.50 -10.59 -10.46
C GLU A 62 -25.58 -9.50 -10.49
N ILE A 63 -25.22 -8.26 -10.12
CA ILE A 63 -26.14 -7.11 -10.13
C ILE A 63 -26.60 -6.80 -11.56
N SER A 64 -25.68 -6.84 -12.52
CA SER A 64 -25.96 -6.52 -13.93
C SER A 64 -26.93 -7.53 -14.56
N GLY A 65 -26.94 -8.78 -14.10
CA GLY A 65 -27.91 -9.80 -14.51
C GLY A 65 -29.22 -9.81 -13.73
N SER A 66 -29.35 -9.00 -12.67
CA SER A 66 -30.50 -9.00 -11.78
C SER A 66 -31.68 -8.17 -12.32
N ARG A 67 -32.91 -8.50 -11.89
CA ARG A 67 -34.14 -7.74 -12.21
C ARG A 67 -34.42 -6.59 -11.22
N ILE A 68 -33.43 -6.20 -10.41
CA ILE A 68 -33.59 -5.18 -9.39
C ILE A 68 -33.71 -3.81 -10.06
N THR A 69 -34.70 -3.01 -9.67
CA THR A 69 -34.93 -1.67 -10.26
C THR A 69 -33.71 -0.75 -10.14
N LEU A 70 -32.95 -0.89 -9.05
CA LEU A 70 -31.75 -0.10 -8.75
C LEU A 70 -30.44 -0.67 -9.32
N HIS A 71 -30.48 -1.75 -10.11
CA HIS A 71 -29.28 -2.44 -10.58
C HIS A 71 -28.29 -1.50 -11.30
N GLN A 72 -28.77 -0.52 -12.06
CA GLN A 72 -27.92 0.44 -12.77
C GLN A 72 -27.11 1.32 -11.82
N ILE A 73 -27.74 1.84 -10.76
CA ILE A 73 -27.08 2.70 -9.76
C ILE A 73 -26.08 1.85 -8.96
N MET A 74 -26.47 0.64 -8.55
CA MET A 74 -25.57 -0.28 -7.85
C MET A 74 -24.37 -0.67 -8.73
N ALA A 75 -24.59 -0.92 -10.03
CA ALA A 75 -23.53 -1.21 -10.97
C ALA A 75 -22.56 -0.03 -11.16
N GLN A 76 -23.07 1.21 -11.20
CA GLN A 76 -22.22 2.41 -11.25
C GLN A 76 -21.36 2.55 -10.00
N PHE A 77 -21.95 2.34 -8.81
CA PHE A 77 -21.20 2.34 -7.55
C PHE A 77 -20.10 1.26 -7.53
N MET A 78 -20.42 0.04 -7.96
CA MET A 78 -19.45 -1.07 -8.01
C MET A 78 -18.29 -0.76 -8.98
N ARG A 79 -18.56 -0.12 -10.13
CA ARG A 79 -17.52 0.37 -11.05
C ARG A 79 -16.63 1.42 -10.40
N ALA A 80 -17.22 2.45 -9.77
CA ALA A 80 -16.46 3.47 -9.05
C ALA A 80 -15.59 2.86 -7.93
N LEU A 81 -16.11 1.85 -7.23
CA LEU A 81 -15.35 1.11 -6.22
C LEU A 81 -14.16 0.36 -6.85
N MET A 82 -14.35 -0.32 -7.97
CA MET A 82 -13.25 -1.00 -8.68
C MET A 82 -12.18 -0.04 -9.17
N ASP A 83 -12.57 1.12 -9.70
CA ASP A 83 -11.63 2.15 -10.14
C ASP A 83 -10.78 2.65 -8.95
N ARG A 84 -11.42 2.90 -7.81
CA ARG A 84 -10.73 3.31 -6.58
C ARG A 84 -9.77 2.24 -6.06
N VAL A 85 -10.21 0.97 -6.00
CA VAL A 85 -9.38 -0.16 -5.59
C VAL A 85 -8.18 -0.33 -6.52
N SER A 86 -8.39 -0.18 -7.83
CA SER A 86 -7.32 -0.31 -8.83
C SER A 86 -6.26 0.77 -8.64
N LEU A 87 -6.68 2.01 -8.39
CA LEU A 87 -5.77 3.12 -8.10
C LEU A 87 -4.97 2.86 -6.81
N GLU A 88 -5.62 2.47 -5.72
CA GLU A 88 -4.96 2.14 -4.45
C GLU A 88 -3.99 0.96 -4.59
N SER A 89 -4.39 -0.07 -5.34
CA SER A 89 -3.53 -1.23 -5.63
C SER A 89 -2.27 -0.81 -6.40
N PHE A 90 -2.41 0.10 -7.37
CA PHE A 90 -1.27 0.66 -8.08
C PHE A 90 -0.33 1.43 -7.14
N HIS A 91 -0.87 2.27 -6.25
CA HIS A 91 -0.08 3.01 -5.26
C HIS A 91 0.69 2.07 -4.33
N VAL A 92 0.04 1.06 -3.78
CA VAL A 92 0.69 0.10 -2.88
C VAL A 92 1.77 -0.71 -3.62
N ARG A 93 1.50 -1.17 -4.86
CA ARG A 93 2.52 -1.84 -5.68
C ARG A 93 3.72 -0.96 -5.97
N ARG A 94 3.48 0.33 -6.25
CA ARG A 94 4.54 1.32 -6.47
C ARG A 94 5.37 1.52 -5.20
N GLU A 95 4.73 1.64 -4.04
CA GLU A 95 5.40 1.85 -2.77
C GLU A 95 6.23 0.63 -2.35
N LEU A 96 5.70 -0.58 -2.52
CA LEU A 96 6.45 -1.82 -2.30
C LEU A 96 7.70 -1.90 -3.19
N LYS A 97 7.57 -1.49 -4.46
CA LYS A 97 8.71 -1.44 -5.39
C LYS A 97 9.76 -0.42 -4.93
N THR A 98 9.35 0.78 -4.53
CA THR A 98 10.27 1.81 -3.98
C THR A 98 11.00 1.30 -2.74
N LYS A 99 10.31 0.54 -1.88
CA LYS A 99 10.88 -0.05 -0.65
C LYS A 99 11.67 -1.34 -0.88
N SER A 100 11.82 -1.79 -2.14
CA SER A 100 12.49 -3.06 -2.52
C SER A 100 11.87 -4.30 -1.85
N ILE A 101 10.54 -4.34 -1.81
CA ILE A 101 9.74 -5.44 -1.28
C ILE A 101 9.03 -6.16 -2.42
N ARG A 102 9.10 -7.49 -2.44
CA ARG A 102 8.43 -8.33 -3.43
C ARG A 102 7.59 -9.38 -2.73
N VAL A 103 6.31 -9.45 -3.04
CA VAL A 103 5.39 -10.51 -2.58
C VAL A 103 5.33 -11.61 -3.64
N ILE A 104 5.41 -12.86 -3.21
CA ILE A 104 5.49 -14.07 -4.04
C ILE A 104 4.46 -15.07 -3.51
N SER A 105 3.60 -15.51 -4.44
CA SER A 105 2.60 -16.59 -4.40
C SER A 105 1.98 -17.02 -3.06
N ASP A 106 0.67 -17.18 -3.09
CA ASP A 106 -0.15 -17.79 -2.04
C ASP A 106 0.05 -19.32 -1.97
N GLU A 107 0.44 -19.82 -0.80
CA GLU A 107 0.24 -21.21 -0.37
C GLU A 107 -0.91 -21.21 0.63
N THR A 108 -1.99 -21.96 0.39
CA THR A 108 -3.08 -22.10 1.37
C THR A 108 -2.91 -23.42 2.12
N ILE A 109 -2.74 -23.35 3.45
CA ILE A 109 -2.57 -24.52 4.32
C ILE A 109 -3.49 -24.31 5.53
N ASP A 110 -4.36 -25.29 5.82
CA ASP A 110 -5.21 -25.30 7.03
C ASP A 110 -5.95 -23.98 7.31
N GLU A 111 -6.68 -23.46 6.30
CA GLU A 111 -7.44 -22.19 6.35
C GLU A 111 -6.62 -20.90 6.53
N ILE A 112 -5.29 -21.02 6.60
CA ILE A 112 -4.36 -19.89 6.64
C ILE A 112 -3.79 -19.69 5.23
N VAL A 113 -3.89 -18.46 4.75
CA VAL A 113 -3.26 -18.03 3.51
C VAL A 113 -1.84 -17.56 3.85
N TYR A 114 -0.84 -18.33 3.42
CA TYR A 114 0.57 -17.97 3.54
C TYR A 114 1.08 -17.35 2.26
N ASN A 115 1.54 -16.10 2.37
CA ASN A 115 2.24 -15.40 1.31
C ASN A 115 3.71 -15.33 1.63
N ARG A 116 4.59 -15.61 0.66
CA ARG A 116 6.02 -15.36 0.84
C ARG A 116 6.33 -13.92 0.44
N TYR A 117 7.19 -13.25 1.17
CA TYR A 117 7.70 -11.95 0.73
C TYR A 117 9.21 -11.84 0.93
N ILE A 118 9.82 -11.10 0.02
CA ILE A 118 11.24 -10.76 0.06
C ILE A 118 11.34 -9.27 0.37
N CYS A 119 11.86 -8.94 1.56
CA CYS A 119 12.18 -7.57 1.94
C CYS A 119 13.70 -7.42 2.00
N ARG A 120 14.30 -6.68 1.05
CA ARG A 120 15.75 -6.36 1.07
C ARG A 120 16.67 -7.58 1.21
N GLY A 121 16.27 -8.71 0.61
CA GLY A 121 17.00 -9.97 0.68
C GLY A 121 16.57 -10.93 1.80
N TYR A 122 15.75 -10.48 2.77
CA TYR A 122 15.14 -11.35 3.77
C TYR A 122 13.89 -12.00 3.23
N ASN A 123 13.83 -13.33 3.32
CA ASN A 123 12.68 -14.12 2.88
C ASN A 123 11.87 -14.53 4.12
N GLU A 124 10.64 -14.01 4.21
CA GLU A 124 9.73 -14.28 5.31
C GLU A 124 8.36 -14.70 4.78
N LYS A 125 7.54 -15.28 5.67
CA LYS A 125 6.16 -15.68 5.37
C LYS A 125 5.19 -14.77 6.12
N PHE A 126 4.19 -14.29 5.40
CA PHE A 126 3.04 -13.56 5.93
C PHE A 126 1.84 -14.50 5.93
N GLY A 127 1.40 -14.92 7.10
CA GLY A 127 0.21 -15.76 7.27
C GLY A 127 -0.98 -14.91 7.71
N MET A 128 -2.14 -15.14 7.10
CA MET A 128 -3.40 -14.53 7.53
C MET A 128 -4.54 -15.53 7.42
N THR A 129 -5.36 -15.61 8.47
CA THR A 129 -6.57 -16.44 8.45
C THR A 129 -7.63 -15.82 7.54
N ARG A 130 -8.51 -16.66 6.98
CA ARG A 130 -9.62 -16.19 6.14
C ARG A 130 -10.55 -15.19 6.84
N GLU A 131 -10.75 -15.33 8.15
CA GLU A 131 -11.60 -14.43 8.94
C GLU A 131 -11.00 -13.03 9.08
N VAL A 132 -9.69 -12.96 9.34
CA VAL A 132 -8.96 -11.68 9.37
C VAL A 132 -8.96 -11.06 7.97
N MET A 133 -8.76 -11.86 6.92
CA MET A 133 -8.83 -11.40 5.54
C MET A 133 -10.18 -10.75 5.23
N ARG A 134 -11.28 -11.40 5.58
CA ARG A 134 -12.64 -10.88 5.38
C ARG A 134 -12.87 -9.58 6.14
N THR A 135 -12.41 -9.52 7.39
CA THR A 135 -12.54 -8.32 8.23
C THR A 135 -11.78 -7.14 7.65
N GLU A 136 -10.55 -7.34 7.18
CA GLU A 136 -9.76 -6.28 6.56
C GLU A 136 -10.34 -5.85 5.21
N ILE A 137 -10.83 -6.79 4.38
CA ILE A 137 -11.58 -6.47 3.15
C ILE A 137 -12.77 -5.56 3.45
N ALA A 138 -13.58 -5.91 4.44
CA ALA A 138 -14.74 -5.11 4.82
C ALA A 138 -14.33 -3.70 5.25
N LYS A 139 -13.25 -3.55 6.03
CA LYS A 139 -12.70 -2.23 6.42
C LYS A 139 -12.25 -1.42 5.20
N HIS A 140 -11.53 -2.02 4.26
CA HIS A 140 -11.08 -1.35 3.03
C HIS A 140 -12.28 -0.88 2.20
N ILE A 141 -13.26 -1.76 1.93
CA ILE A 141 -14.48 -1.41 1.19
C ILE A 141 -15.22 -0.28 1.88
N SER A 142 -15.39 -0.35 3.21
CA SER A 142 -16.08 0.68 3.98
C SER A 142 -15.38 2.03 3.90
N ARG A 143 -14.04 2.05 3.95
CA ARG A 143 -13.24 3.26 3.78
C ARG A 143 -13.43 3.86 2.38
N MET A 144 -13.27 3.05 1.33
CA MET A 144 -13.41 3.52 -0.05
C MET A 144 -14.84 3.96 -0.36
N ALA A 145 -15.85 3.26 0.19
CA ALA A 145 -17.24 3.64 0.03
C ALA A 145 -17.52 5.02 0.64
N LYS A 146 -16.94 5.32 1.82
CA LYS A 146 -17.04 6.66 2.42
C LYS A 146 -16.41 7.73 1.53
N ASP A 147 -15.24 7.47 0.99
CA ASP A 147 -14.55 8.38 0.07
C ASP A 147 -15.40 8.64 -1.20
N ILE A 148 -16.00 7.60 -1.78
CA ILE A 148 -16.82 7.69 -3.00
C ILE A 148 -18.13 8.45 -2.73
N LEU A 149 -18.77 8.19 -1.59
CA LEU A 149 -20.05 8.79 -1.24
C LEU A 149 -19.90 10.21 -0.66
N GLY A 150 -18.67 10.70 -0.47
CA GLY A 150 -18.42 12.03 0.08
C GLY A 150 -18.85 12.19 1.54
N PHE A 151 -18.97 11.08 2.29
CA PHE A 151 -19.16 11.13 3.74
C PHE A 151 -17.83 11.50 4.40
N GLU A 152 -17.44 12.77 4.29
CA GLU A 152 -16.43 13.32 5.19
C GLU A 152 -16.98 13.19 6.60
N SER A 153 -16.31 12.37 7.41
CA SER A 153 -16.54 12.29 8.84
C SER A 153 -16.20 13.64 9.46
N ASN A 154 -17.19 14.51 9.51
CA ASN A 154 -17.24 15.62 10.45
C ASN A 154 -17.43 15.00 11.84
N THR A 155 -16.36 14.47 12.40
CA THR A 155 -16.29 13.99 13.78
C THR A 155 -15.07 14.62 14.42
N LYS A 156 -15.20 15.94 14.63
CA LYS A 156 -14.55 16.67 15.71
C LYS A 156 -15.67 17.21 16.59
N GLU A 157 -15.99 16.48 17.65
CA GLU A 157 -16.48 17.03 18.91
C GLU A 157 -15.67 16.37 20.03
#